data_AF-A0A658K6H4-F1
#
_entry.id   AF-A0A658K6H4-F1
#
_cell.length_a   1.000
_cell.length_b   1.000
_cell.length_c   1.000
_cell.angle_alpha   90.00
_cell.angle_beta   90.00
_cell.angle_gamma   90.00
#
_symmetry.space_group_name_H-M   'P 1'
#
loop_
_entity.id
_entity.type
_entity.pdbx_description
1 polymer ?
#
loop_
_entity_poly.entity_id
_entity_poly.type
_entity_poly.pdbx_seq_one_letter_code
_entity_poly.pdbx_strand_id
1 'polypeptide(L)'
;MKDYTLSELLNRRLALLGERNNLSLLEQCLHGIERECLRVTATAELAQTPHPQALGAALTNGQVTTDYSESLLEFITPALKNPAETIDSLDKIHRFAYSKLGDELLWSPSMPCPLPDEEHIPIAYYGTSNIGKLKYVYRKGLALRYGKTMQCIAGIHYNFSLPEDAWALLKQTEDFAGDARDYQSHSYIALIRNFRRYSWLLMYLFGASPALDAGFLRGRKHQLEQHFDADTLYLPYATSLRMSDLGYQSDAQADLTPC
;
A
#
# COMPACT_ATOMS: atom_id res chain seq x y z
N MET A 1 32.64 10.91 -18.90
CA MET A 1 31.19 10.65 -19.04
C MET A 1 31.05 9.29 -19.71
N LYS A 2 30.51 8.28 -19.03
CA LYS A 2 30.09 7.06 -19.72
C LYS A 2 28.77 7.39 -20.39
N ASP A 3 28.72 7.33 -21.72
CA ASP A 3 27.46 7.35 -22.44
C ASP A 3 26.67 6.11 -22.02
N TYR A 4 25.64 6.33 -21.21
CA TYR A 4 24.68 5.29 -20.91
C TYR A 4 23.77 5.15 -22.12
N THR A 5 24.17 4.31 -23.08
CA THR A 5 23.25 3.85 -24.12
C THR A 5 22.11 3.09 -23.47
N LEU A 6 20.90 3.65 -23.53
CA LEU A 6 19.68 2.97 -23.16
C LEU A 6 19.58 1.63 -23.90
N SER A 7 18.98 0.63 -23.26
CA SER A 7 18.72 -0.69 -23.86
C SER A 7 18.03 -0.53 -25.21
N GLU A 8 18.47 -1.29 -26.23
CA GLU A 8 17.84 -1.33 -27.56
C GLU A 8 16.33 -1.63 -27.46
N LEU A 9 15.96 -2.55 -26.56
CA LEU A 9 14.56 -2.88 -26.28
C LEU A 9 13.78 -1.68 -25.74
N LEU A 10 14.38 -0.90 -24.85
CA LEU A 10 13.73 0.29 -24.28
C LEU A 10 13.53 1.37 -25.35
N ASN A 11 14.56 1.66 -26.15
CA ASN A 11 14.46 2.63 -27.24
C ASN A 11 13.41 2.21 -28.27
N ARG A 12 13.35 0.93 -28.63
CA ARG A 12 12.33 0.39 -29.54
C ARG A 12 10.92 0.57 -28.98
N ARG A 13 10.69 0.21 -27.72
CA ARG A 13 9.38 0.38 -27.07
C ARG A 13 8.98 1.85 -26.94
N LEU A 14 9.91 2.74 -26.61
CA LEU A 14 9.67 4.18 -26.56
C LEU A 14 9.30 4.75 -27.93
N ALA A 15 10.03 4.35 -28.98
CA ALA A 15 9.70 4.76 -30.34
C ALA A 15 8.30 4.28 -30.75
N LEU A 16 8.00 2.99 -30.54
CA LEU A 16 6.71 2.39 -30.89
C LEU A 16 5.53 3.06 -30.17
N LEU A 17 5.63 3.24 -28.84
CA LEU A 17 4.57 3.87 -28.04
C LEU A 17 4.50 5.40 -28.27
N GLY A 18 5.58 6.01 -28.74
CA GLY A 18 5.64 7.43 -29.10
C GLY A 18 5.05 7.76 -30.47
N GLU A 19 4.73 6.76 -31.30
CA GLU A 19 4.04 6.99 -32.56
C GLU A 19 2.63 7.55 -32.32
N ARG A 20 2.22 8.53 -33.14
CA ARG A 20 0.92 9.23 -32.97
C ARG A 20 -0.28 8.29 -32.90
N ASN A 21 -0.25 7.19 -33.64
CA ASN A 21 -1.33 6.20 -33.68
C ASN A 21 -1.39 5.32 -32.42
N ASN A 22 -0.28 5.22 -31.67
CA ASN A 22 -0.15 4.35 -30.51
C ASN A 22 -0.20 5.13 -29.19
N LEU A 23 0.10 6.44 -29.21
CA LEU A 23 0.19 7.29 -28.03
C LEU A 23 -1.10 7.28 -27.18
N SER A 24 -2.27 7.26 -27.83
CA SER A 24 -3.57 7.22 -27.15
C SER A 24 -3.83 5.93 -26.38
N LEU A 25 -3.01 4.87 -26.55
CA LEU A 25 -3.07 3.68 -25.69
C LEU A 25 -2.59 4.00 -24.27
N LEU A 26 -1.64 4.93 -24.11
CA LEU A 26 -1.14 5.32 -22.79
C LEU A 26 -2.19 6.07 -21.96
N GLU A 27 -3.15 6.74 -22.62
CA GLU A 27 -4.29 7.40 -21.96
C GLU A 27 -5.37 6.40 -21.48
N GLN A 28 -5.23 5.12 -21.84
CA GLN A 28 -6.18 4.06 -21.50
C GLN A 28 -5.69 3.15 -20.38
N CYS A 29 -4.53 3.44 -19.79
CA CYS A 29 -4.07 2.77 -18.58
C CYS A 29 -5.13 2.88 -17.49
N LEU A 30 -5.26 1.87 -16.64
CA LEU A 30 -6.14 1.94 -15.49
C LEU A 30 -5.34 2.19 -14.21
N HIS A 31 -5.94 2.98 -13.33
CA HIS A 31 -5.36 3.45 -12.09
C HIS A 31 -6.35 3.23 -10.95
N GLY A 32 -5.93 2.52 -9.90
CA GLY A 32 -6.68 2.33 -8.66
C GLY A 32 -5.82 2.67 -7.45
N ILE A 33 -6.45 3.08 -6.36
CA ILE A 33 -5.77 3.41 -5.11
C ILE A 33 -6.45 2.65 -3.98
N GLU A 34 -5.62 2.03 -3.13
CA GLU A 34 -6.00 1.61 -1.78
C GLU A 34 -5.27 2.52 -0.80
N ARG A 35 -5.99 3.04 0.20
CA ARG A 35 -5.41 3.90 1.24
C ARG A 35 -5.87 3.45 2.62
N GLU A 36 -4.91 3.13 3.46
CA GLU A 36 -5.14 2.72 4.84
C GLU A 36 -5.02 3.91 5.80
N CYS A 37 -5.78 3.89 6.89
CA CYS A 37 -5.65 4.85 7.98
C CYS A 37 -6.30 4.34 9.27
N LEU A 38 -5.67 4.62 10.41
CA LEU A 38 -6.26 4.30 11.70
C LEU A 38 -7.35 5.31 12.06
N ARG A 39 -8.43 4.83 12.67
CA ARG A 39 -9.36 5.65 13.44
C ARG A 39 -8.74 5.94 14.80
N VAL A 40 -8.78 7.20 15.20
CA VAL A 40 -8.23 7.67 16.48
C VAL A 40 -9.22 8.59 17.19
N THR A 41 -9.08 8.73 18.50
CA THR A 41 -9.80 9.71 19.29
C THR A 41 -9.28 11.13 19.02
N ALA A 42 -9.97 12.15 19.55
CA ALA A 42 -9.50 13.53 19.52
C ALA A 42 -8.14 13.76 20.24
N THR A 43 -7.74 12.83 21.12
CA THR A 43 -6.44 12.81 21.81
C THR A 43 -5.40 11.95 21.08
N ALA A 44 -5.68 11.54 19.84
CA ALA A 44 -4.81 10.70 19.00
C ALA A 44 -4.56 9.29 19.54
N GLU A 45 -5.43 8.75 20.39
CA GLU A 45 -5.36 7.36 20.84
C GLU A 45 -6.09 6.45 19.85
N LEU A 46 -5.64 5.20 19.69
CA LEU A 46 -6.29 4.22 18.82
C LEU A 46 -7.76 4.02 19.24
N ALA A 47 -8.70 4.29 18.34
CA ALA A 47 -10.12 4.08 18.59
C ALA A 47 -10.40 2.62 18.94
N GLN A 48 -11.23 2.36 19.96
CA GLN A 48 -11.60 1.01 20.40
C GLN A 48 -13.02 0.61 19.99
N THR A 49 -13.73 1.52 19.32
CA THR A 49 -15.09 1.27 18.84
C THR A 49 -15.08 0.29 17.65
N PRO A 50 -16.16 -0.48 17.43
CA PRO A 50 -16.31 -1.31 16.25
C PRO A 50 -16.31 -0.49 14.95
N HIS A 51 -16.16 -1.17 13.80
CA HIS A 51 -16.36 -0.55 12.50
C HIS A 51 -17.73 0.15 12.43
N PRO A 52 -17.80 1.45 12.06
CA PRO A 52 -19.05 2.20 12.08
C PRO A 52 -20.13 1.55 11.21
N GLN A 53 -21.29 1.24 11.79
CA GLN A 53 -22.39 0.57 11.09
C GLN A 53 -22.85 1.34 9.83
N ALA A 54 -22.75 2.68 9.85
CA ALA A 54 -23.12 3.52 8.71
C ALA A 54 -22.17 3.39 7.50
N LEU A 55 -21.01 2.76 7.67
CA LEU A 55 -20.11 2.36 6.58
C LEU A 55 -20.46 0.98 6.01
N GLY A 56 -21.47 0.30 6.57
CA GLY A 56 -21.91 -1.01 6.12
C GLY A 56 -21.05 -2.15 6.66
N ALA A 57 -21.04 -3.27 5.95
CA ALA A 57 -20.27 -4.44 6.33
C ALA A 57 -18.89 -4.43 5.65
N ALA A 58 -17.82 -4.29 6.45
CA ALA A 58 -16.44 -4.32 5.95
C ALA A 58 -16.13 -5.56 5.09
N LEU A 59 -16.79 -6.70 5.33
CA LEU A 59 -16.58 -7.93 4.55
C LEU A 59 -16.97 -7.78 3.07
N THR A 60 -17.98 -6.96 2.77
CA THR A 60 -18.63 -6.94 1.44
C THR A 60 -18.72 -5.55 0.83
N ASN A 61 -18.41 -4.49 1.56
CA ASN A 61 -18.36 -3.15 1.02
C ASN A 61 -17.12 -3.01 0.10
N GLY A 62 -17.35 -2.63 -1.16
CA GLY A 62 -16.31 -2.54 -2.18
C GLY A 62 -15.47 -1.26 -2.16
N GLN A 63 -15.79 -0.28 -1.30
CA GLN A 63 -15.08 1.01 -1.25
C GLN A 63 -14.51 1.34 0.14
N VAL A 64 -15.13 0.83 1.21
CA VAL A 64 -14.67 1.05 2.58
C VAL A 64 -14.67 -0.28 3.32
N THR A 65 -13.49 -0.73 3.72
CA THR A 65 -13.29 -1.96 4.49
C THR A 65 -12.32 -1.71 5.64
N THR A 66 -11.85 -2.78 6.27
CA THR A 66 -10.80 -2.77 7.29
C THR A 66 -9.67 -3.68 6.85
N ASP A 67 -8.42 -3.28 7.11
CA ASP A 67 -7.30 -4.21 7.02
C ASP A 67 -7.10 -4.94 8.36
N TYR A 68 -5.93 -4.90 8.98
CA TYR A 68 -5.58 -5.79 10.08
C TYR A 68 -6.44 -5.55 11.32
N SER A 69 -6.54 -4.28 11.73
CA SER A 69 -7.25 -3.87 12.93
C SER A 69 -8.68 -3.45 12.59
N GLU A 70 -9.61 -3.65 13.53
CA GLU A 70 -10.99 -3.11 13.43
C GLU A 70 -10.99 -1.58 13.29
N SER A 71 -9.91 -0.94 13.74
CA SER A 71 -9.70 0.50 13.68
C SER A 71 -8.86 0.93 12.49
N LEU A 72 -8.34 0.01 11.68
CA LEU A 72 -7.56 0.32 10.47
C LEU A 72 -8.48 0.28 9.25
N LEU A 73 -9.04 1.43 8.88
CA LEU A 73 -9.87 1.57 7.68
C LEU A 73 -9.01 1.48 6.43
N GLU A 74 -9.58 0.89 5.38
CA GLU A 74 -8.99 0.81 4.05
C GLU A 74 -10.02 1.33 3.04
N PHE A 75 -9.61 2.32 2.25
CA PHE A 75 -10.42 2.93 1.18
C PHE A 75 -9.97 2.44 -0.17
N ILE A 76 -10.91 1.98 -1.01
CA ILE A 76 -10.61 1.32 -2.28
C ILE A 76 -11.34 2.07 -3.40
N THR A 77 -10.59 2.61 -4.36
CA THR A 77 -11.18 3.24 -5.55
C THR A 77 -11.50 2.21 -6.64
N PRO A 78 -12.46 2.48 -7.54
CA PRO A 78 -12.51 1.77 -8.82
C PRO A 78 -11.23 2.00 -9.63
N ALA A 79 -10.97 1.10 -10.59
CA ALA A 79 -9.92 1.28 -11.58
C ALA A 79 -10.41 2.21 -12.69
N LEU A 80 -9.79 3.39 -12.83
CA LEU A 80 -10.21 4.44 -13.76
C LEU A 80 -9.08 4.83 -14.71
N LYS A 81 -9.44 5.32 -15.89
CA LYS A 81 -8.46 5.74 -16.92
C LYS A 81 -7.77 7.06 -16.60
N ASN A 82 -8.49 7.97 -15.96
CA ASN A 82 -7.99 9.29 -15.62
C ASN A 82 -7.53 9.31 -14.15
N PRO A 83 -6.22 9.50 -13.87
CA PRO A 83 -5.72 9.58 -12.49
C PRO A 83 -6.41 10.66 -11.65
N ALA A 84 -6.82 11.77 -12.25
CA ALA A 84 -7.55 12.83 -11.53
C ALA A 84 -8.90 12.33 -11.02
N GLU A 85 -9.61 11.53 -11.82
CA GLU A 85 -10.88 10.92 -11.40
C GLU A 85 -10.67 9.87 -10.31
N THR A 86 -9.56 9.14 -10.32
CA THR A 86 -9.18 8.23 -9.23
C THR A 86 -9.00 8.98 -7.91
N ILE A 87 -8.32 10.14 -7.93
CA ILE A 87 -8.16 11.00 -6.76
C ILE A 87 -9.50 11.60 -6.31
N ASP A 88 -10.33 12.06 -7.23
CA ASP A 88 -11.69 12.57 -6.91
C ASP A 88 -12.57 11.48 -6.28
N SER A 89 -12.44 10.23 -6.73
CA SER A 89 -13.13 9.08 -6.15
C SER A 89 -12.66 8.82 -4.72
N LEU A 90 -11.34 8.86 -4.48
CA LEU A 90 -10.78 8.71 -3.14
C LEU A 90 -11.25 9.83 -2.19
N ASP A 91 -11.27 11.09 -2.64
CA ASP A 91 -11.79 12.23 -1.87
C ASP A 91 -13.26 12.03 -1.48
N LYS A 92 -14.11 11.56 -2.40
CA LYS A 92 -15.52 11.26 -2.12
C LYS A 92 -15.66 10.15 -1.07
N ILE A 93 -14.88 9.07 -1.18
CA ILE A 93 -14.88 7.97 -0.20
C ILE A 93 -14.47 8.50 1.17
N HIS A 94 -13.39 9.29 1.24
CA HIS A 94 -12.92 9.94 2.46
C HIS A 94 -13.99 10.81 3.11
N ARG A 95 -14.60 11.73 2.35
CA ARG A 95 -15.64 12.64 2.88
C ARG A 95 -16.84 11.89 3.41
N PHE A 96 -17.28 10.87 2.67
CA PHE A 96 -18.35 10.00 3.13
C PHE A 96 -17.97 9.30 4.43
N ALA A 97 -16.79 8.65 4.46
CA ALA A 97 -16.33 7.91 5.63
C ALA A 97 -16.23 8.82 6.86
N TYR A 98 -15.58 9.98 6.73
CA TYR A 98 -15.40 10.96 7.80
C TYR A 98 -16.73 11.46 8.37
N SER A 99 -17.75 11.63 7.53
CA SER A 99 -19.11 12.01 7.98
C SER A 99 -19.78 10.97 8.88
N LYS A 100 -19.23 9.75 8.97
CA LYS A 100 -19.76 8.61 9.75
C LYS A 100 -18.90 8.23 10.95
N LEU A 101 -17.83 8.97 11.25
CA LEU A 101 -16.90 8.66 12.34
C LEU A 101 -17.33 9.21 13.71
N GLY A 102 -18.35 10.09 13.77
CA GLY A 102 -18.71 10.76 15.01
C GLY A 102 -17.59 11.70 15.46
N ASP A 103 -17.06 11.49 16.67
CA ASP A 103 -15.98 12.28 17.26
C ASP A 103 -14.57 11.71 16.97
N GLU A 104 -14.48 10.62 16.21
CA GLU A 104 -13.20 10.03 15.80
C GLU A 104 -12.60 10.73 14.58
N LEU A 105 -11.28 10.65 14.47
CA LEU A 105 -10.48 11.23 13.40
C LEU A 105 -9.76 10.12 12.63
N LEU A 106 -9.24 10.44 11.45
CA LEU A 106 -8.36 9.56 10.69
C LEU A 106 -6.90 9.94 10.90
N TRP A 107 -6.09 9.01 11.39
CA TRP A 107 -4.65 9.12 11.46
C TRP A 107 -4.06 9.13 10.06
N SER A 108 -3.40 10.23 9.70
CA SER A 108 -2.87 10.43 8.34
C SER A 108 -1.46 9.86 8.11
N PRO A 109 -0.53 9.86 9.09
CA PRO A 109 0.79 9.26 8.91
C PRO A 109 0.77 7.74 8.72
N SER A 110 1.80 7.22 8.05
CA SER A 110 2.02 5.78 7.89
C SER A 110 2.39 5.07 9.19
N MET A 111 3.30 5.64 9.97
CA MET A 111 3.62 5.11 11.29
C MET A 111 2.43 5.37 12.21
N PRO A 112 2.01 4.38 13.01
CA PRO A 112 0.77 4.48 13.77
C PRO A 112 0.85 5.57 14.84
N CYS A 113 -0.33 5.99 15.31
CA CYS A 113 -0.48 6.74 16.55
C CYS A 113 0.03 5.92 17.75
N PRO A 114 0.14 6.50 18.96
CA PRO A 114 0.39 5.72 20.17
C PRO A 114 -0.58 4.53 20.27
N LEU A 115 -0.02 3.34 20.41
CA LEU A 115 -0.80 2.09 20.43
C LEU A 115 -0.93 1.57 21.87
N PRO A 116 -2.11 1.07 22.26
CA PRO A 116 -2.25 0.35 23.53
C PRO A 116 -1.48 -0.98 23.46
N ASP A 117 -1.33 -1.66 24.58
CA ASP A 117 -0.69 -2.99 24.61
C ASP A 117 -1.33 -3.95 23.59
N GLU A 118 -0.51 -4.86 23.05
CA GLU A 118 -0.91 -5.64 21.86
C GLU A 118 -2.22 -6.40 22.05
N GLU A 119 -2.51 -6.90 23.26
CA GLU A 119 -3.76 -7.60 23.55
C GLU A 119 -5.00 -6.73 23.33
N HIS A 120 -4.87 -5.42 23.53
CA HIS A 120 -5.92 -4.41 23.40
C HIS A 120 -6.06 -3.84 21.98
N ILE A 121 -5.14 -4.11 21.05
CA ILE A 121 -5.34 -3.72 19.64
C ILE A 121 -6.42 -4.64 19.04
N PRO A 122 -7.57 -4.10 18.59
CA PRO A 122 -8.69 -4.91 18.12
C PRO A 122 -8.39 -5.45 16.72
N ILE A 123 -8.60 -6.75 16.52
CA ILE A 123 -8.46 -7.41 15.20
C ILE A 123 -9.76 -7.21 14.40
N ALA A 124 -9.64 -6.88 13.11
CA ALA A 124 -10.78 -6.64 12.24
C ALA A 124 -11.76 -7.82 12.22
N TYR A 125 -13.03 -7.52 12.46
CA TYR A 125 -14.11 -8.49 12.60
C TYR A 125 -15.07 -8.44 11.40
N TYR A 126 -15.34 -9.62 10.83
CA TYR A 126 -16.13 -9.75 9.59
C TYR A 126 -17.38 -10.61 9.78
N GLY A 127 -17.92 -10.69 10.99
CA GLY A 127 -19.10 -11.48 11.31
C GLY A 127 -18.83 -12.98 11.52
N THR A 128 -19.90 -13.78 11.47
CA THR A 128 -19.87 -15.21 11.86
C THR A 128 -19.88 -16.18 10.67
N SER A 129 -19.92 -15.68 9.44
CA SER A 129 -19.81 -16.49 8.22
C SER A 129 -18.43 -17.18 8.14
N ASN A 130 -18.33 -18.28 7.39
CA ASN A 130 -17.06 -19.01 7.26
C ASN A 130 -15.95 -18.13 6.69
N ILE A 131 -16.25 -17.30 5.67
CA ILE A 131 -15.28 -16.37 5.08
C ILE A 131 -14.87 -15.28 6.08
N GLY A 132 -15.84 -14.74 6.83
CA GLY A 132 -15.54 -13.73 7.86
C GLY A 132 -14.65 -14.29 8.98
N LYS A 133 -14.96 -15.50 9.47
CA LYS A 133 -14.13 -16.21 10.45
C LYS A 133 -12.74 -16.53 9.91
N LEU A 134 -12.62 -16.94 8.65
CA LEU A 134 -11.33 -17.22 8.02
C LEU A 134 -10.45 -15.96 7.96
N LYS A 135 -10.99 -14.81 7.55
CA LYS A 135 -10.26 -13.52 7.55
C LYS A 135 -9.82 -13.10 8.96
N TYR A 136 -10.64 -13.35 9.97
CA TYR A 136 -10.30 -13.08 11.37
C TYR A 136 -9.19 -14.03 11.89
N VAL A 137 -9.28 -15.33 11.60
CA VAL A 137 -8.25 -16.32 11.97
C VAL A 137 -6.92 -16.03 11.29
N TYR A 138 -6.94 -15.61 10.02
CA TYR A 138 -5.75 -15.17 9.30
C TYR A 138 -5.02 -14.04 10.05
N ARG A 139 -5.75 -13.00 10.48
CA ARG A 139 -5.18 -11.88 11.27
C ARG A 139 -4.68 -12.30 12.65
N LYS A 140 -5.34 -13.26 13.31
CA LYS A 140 -4.79 -13.91 14.51
C LYS A 140 -3.45 -14.61 14.23
N GLY A 141 -3.33 -15.26 13.08
CA GLY A 141 -2.06 -15.85 12.63
C GLY A 141 -0.95 -14.82 12.43
N LEU A 142 -1.27 -13.67 11.83
CA LEU A 142 -0.33 -12.54 11.69
C LEU A 142 0.11 -12.00 13.06
N ALA A 143 -0.83 -11.83 13.98
CA ALA A 143 -0.54 -11.41 15.36
C ALA A 143 0.51 -12.31 16.03
N LEU A 144 0.33 -13.62 15.91
CA LEU A 144 1.23 -14.62 16.52
C LEU A 144 2.62 -14.64 15.89
N ARG A 145 2.75 -14.30 14.60
CA ARG A 145 4.02 -14.36 13.86
C ARG A 145 4.81 -13.06 13.95
N TYR A 146 4.13 -11.92 13.91
CA TYR A 146 4.75 -10.61 13.69
C TYR A 146 4.39 -9.55 14.75
N GLY A 147 3.50 -9.88 15.69
CA GLY A 147 2.94 -8.92 16.63
C GLY A 147 1.84 -8.07 16.01
N LYS A 148 0.95 -7.51 16.85
CA LYS A 148 -0.14 -6.63 16.39
C LYS A 148 0.36 -5.24 16.02
N THR A 149 1.41 -4.77 16.68
CA THR A 149 1.94 -3.40 16.53
C THR A 149 2.38 -3.11 15.09
N MET A 150 3.13 -4.02 14.47
CA MET A 150 3.61 -3.89 13.08
C MET A 150 2.45 -3.79 12.08
N GLN A 151 1.35 -4.48 12.36
CA GLN A 151 0.19 -4.56 11.48
C GLN A 151 -0.69 -3.30 11.51
N CYS A 152 -0.39 -2.34 12.39
CA CYS A 152 -1.04 -1.03 12.44
C CYS A 152 -0.32 0.02 11.58
N ILE A 153 0.79 -0.31 10.93
CA ILE A 153 1.43 0.57 9.94
C ILE A 153 0.51 0.67 8.72
N ALA A 154 0.14 1.89 8.35
CA ALA A 154 -0.71 2.16 7.19
C ALA A 154 0.10 2.49 5.93
N GLY A 155 -0.42 2.07 4.78
CA GLY A 155 0.15 2.34 3.46
C GLY A 155 -0.83 2.95 2.46
N ILE A 156 -0.27 3.19 1.27
CA ILE A 156 -1.03 3.43 0.04
C ILE A 156 -0.56 2.38 -0.96
N HIS A 157 -1.50 1.69 -1.60
CA HIS A 157 -1.23 0.86 -2.77
C HIS A 157 -1.71 1.57 -4.02
N TYR A 158 -0.84 1.60 -5.03
CA TYR A 158 -1.16 2.12 -6.34
C TYR A 158 -1.27 0.96 -7.32
N ASN A 159 -2.50 0.71 -7.76
CA ASN A 159 -2.85 -0.33 -8.70
C ASN A 159 -2.79 0.24 -10.13
N PHE A 160 -2.06 -0.41 -11.02
CA PHE A 160 -1.83 0.06 -12.38
C PHE A 160 -1.94 -1.08 -13.40
N SER A 161 -2.57 -0.82 -14.54
CA SER A 161 -2.51 -1.73 -15.69
C SER A 161 -2.47 -1.00 -17.04
N LEU A 162 -1.76 -1.58 -17.99
CA LEU A 162 -1.82 -1.19 -19.41
C LEU A 162 -3.06 -1.79 -20.08
N PRO A 163 -3.66 -1.13 -21.08
CA PRO A 163 -4.79 -1.68 -21.84
C PRO A 163 -4.36 -2.92 -22.66
N GLU A 164 -5.30 -3.82 -22.94
CA GLU A 164 -5.03 -5.07 -23.68
C GLU A 164 -4.37 -4.83 -25.05
N ASP A 165 -4.79 -3.78 -25.75
CA ASP A 165 -4.24 -3.41 -27.07
C ASP A 165 -2.76 -3.01 -27.01
N ALA A 166 -2.28 -2.47 -25.87
CA ALA A 166 -0.86 -2.16 -25.71
C ALA A 166 -0.01 -3.44 -25.67
N TRP A 167 -0.53 -4.52 -25.07
CA TRP A 167 0.16 -5.81 -25.06
C TRP A 167 0.21 -6.45 -26.44
N ALA A 168 -0.90 -6.38 -27.19
CA ALA A 168 -0.95 -6.85 -28.57
C ALA A 168 0.05 -6.10 -29.46
N LEU A 169 0.13 -4.77 -29.33
CA LEU A 169 1.08 -3.93 -30.07
C LEU A 169 2.53 -4.29 -29.74
N LEU A 170 2.88 -4.39 -28.45
CA LEU A 170 4.24 -4.71 -28.03
C LEU A 170 4.67 -6.11 -28.51
N LYS A 171 3.79 -7.11 -28.39
CA LYS A 171 4.05 -8.50 -28.82
C LYS A 171 4.35 -8.60 -30.31
N GLN A 172 3.72 -7.78 -31.16
CA GLN A 172 3.96 -7.81 -32.62
C GLN A 172 5.39 -7.42 -33.00
N THR A 173 6.08 -6.67 -32.13
CA THR A 173 7.45 -6.16 -32.39
C THR A 173 8.52 -6.96 -31.66
N GLU A 174 8.13 -8.05 -30.98
CA GLU A 174 8.99 -8.85 -30.12
C GLU A 174 8.88 -10.32 -30.48
N ASP A 175 10.04 -10.96 -30.66
CA ASP A 175 10.11 -12.40 -30.90
C ASP A 175 9.85 -13.16 -29.59
N PHE A 176 8.56 -13.34 -29.26
CA PHE A 176 8.11 -14.05 -28.07
C PHE A 176 7.27 -15.27 -28.44
N ALA A 177 7.73 -16.44 -27.99
CA ALA A 177 6.99 -17.69 -28.07
C ALA A 177 5.97 -17.80 -26.93
N GLY A 178 4.69 -17.98 -27.27
CA GLY A 178 3.59 -18.08 -26.32
C GLY A 178 2.36 -17.30 -26.76
N ASP A 179 1.27 -17.46 -26.01
CA ASP A 179 0.03 -16.75 -26.27
C ASP A 179 0.04 -15.30 -25.74
N ALA A 180 -1.07 -14.59 -25.86
CA ALA A 180 -1.18 -13.21 -25.40
C ALA A 180 -1.05 -13.08 -23.87
N ARG A 181 -1.58 -14.04 -23.12
CA ARG A 181 -1.54 -14.06 -21.66
C ARG A 181 -0.14 -14.36 -21.15
N ASP A 182 0.57 -15.27 -21.81
CA ASP A 182 1.98 -15.58 -21.53
C ASP A 182 2.84 -14.33 -21.71
N TYR A 183 2.62 -13.59 -22.80
CA TYR A 183 3.35 -12.35 -23.08
C TYR A 183 3.07 -11.25 -22.06
N GLN A 184 1.81 -11.04 -21.70
CA GLN A 184 1.40 -10.07 -20.68
C GLN A 184 2.04 -10.41 -19.32
N SER A 185 1.99 -11.68 -18.91
CA SER A 185 2.59 -12.16 -17.66
C SER A 185 4.10 -11.99 -17.66
N HIS A 186 4.77 -12.40 -18.75
CA HIS A 186 6.21 -12.19 -18.94
C HIS A 186 6.60 -10.72 -18.80
N SER A 187 5.81 -9.83 -19.41
CA SER A 187 6.05 -8.39 -19.40
C SER A 187 5.83 -7.76 -18.02
N TYR A 188 4.80 -8.18 -17.27
CA TYR A 188 4.61 -7.72 -15.89
C TYR A 188 5.70 -8.22 -14.94
N ILE A 189 6.18 -9.46 -15.08
CA ILE A 189 7.36 -9.94 -14.32
C ILE A 189 8.60 -9.11 -14.68
N ALA A 190 8.79 -8.74 -15.95
CA ALA A 190 9.85 -7.81 -16.33
C ALA A 190 9.70 -6.41 -15.69
N LEU A 191 8.47 -5.88 -15.62
CA LEU A 191 8.17 -4.63 -14.93
C LEU A 191 8.51 -4.74 -13.43
N ILE A 192 8.14 -5.83 -12.76
CA ILE A 192 8.47 -6.07 -11.35
C ILE A 192 9.98 -6.09 -11.12
N ARG A 193 10.77 -6.70 -12.01
CA ARG A 193 12.24 -6.66 -11.91
C ARG A 193 12.79 -5.23 -12.00
N ASN A 194 12.24 -4.41 -12.88
CA ASN A 194 12.61 -2.99 -12.96
C ASN A 194 12.14 -2.21 -11.73
N PHE A 195 10.92 -2.46 -11.25
CA PHE A 195 10.40 -1.86 -10.03
C PHE A 195 11.31 -2.17 -8.84
N ARG A 196 11.71 -3.43 -8.62
CA ARG A 196 12.65 -3.79 -7.54
C ARG A 196 14.01 -3.10 -7.66
N ARG A 197 14.48 -2.83 -8.89
CA ARG A 197 15.75 -2.13 -9.12
C ARG A 197 15.68 -0.63 -8.78
N TYR A 198 14.52 -0.01 -8.96
CA TYR A 198 14.36 1.44 -8.86
C TYR A 198 13.38 1.90 -7.78
N SER A 199 12.78 0.99 -7.01
CA SER A 199 11.77 1.30 -6.00
C SER A 199 12.31 2.28 -4.95
N TRP A 200 13.61 2.22 -4.63
CA TRP A 200 14.29 3.17 -3.75
C TRP A 200 14.01 4.64 -4.10
N LEU A 201 13.80 4.97 -5.38
CA LEU A 201 13.49 6.34 -5.81
C LEU A 201 12.13 6.80 -5.27
N LEU A 202 11.14 5.90 -5.19
CA LEU A 202 9.85 6.21 -4.59
C LEU A 202 9.98 6.46 -3.09
N MET A 203 10.81 5.67 -2.38
CA MET A 203 11.08 5.94 -0.97
C MET A 203 11.83 7.26 -0.78
N TYR A 204 12.69 7.64 -1.72
CA TYR A 204 13.43 8.89 -1.65
C TYR A 204 12.53 10.11 -1.90
N LEU A 205 11.67 10.07 -2.93
CA LEU A 205 10.81 11.18 -3.33
C LEU A 205 9.55 11.32 -2.48
N PHE A 206 8.96 10.21 -2.07
CA PHE A 206 7.64 10.17 -1.44
C PHE A 206 7.64 9.53 -0.05
N GLY A 207 8.81 9.12 0.46
CA GLY A 207 8.94 8.66 1.84
C GLY A 207 8.55 9.76 2.81
N ALA A 208 7.52 9.50 3.62
CA ALA A 208 6.96 10.44 4.58
C ALA A 208 6.83 9.82 5.99
N SER A 209 7.79 8.97 6.36
CA SER A 209 7.86 8.38 7.71
C SER A 209 9.27 8.43 8.29
N PRO A 210 9.88 9.61 8.46
CA PRO A 210 11.22 9.74 9.03
C PRO A 210 11.25 9.52 10.56
N ALA A 211 10.09 9.50 11.21
CA ALA A 211 9.91 9.42 12.65
C ALA A 211 8.78 8.46 13.04
N LEU A 212 8.79 7.99 14.28
CA LEU A 212 7.79 7.11 14.89
C LEU A 212 7.68 7.36 16.40
N ASP A 213 6.56 6.94 16.98
CA ASP A 213 6.34 6.90 18.43
C ASP A 213 7.28 5.87 19.10
N ALA A 214 7.93 6.23 20.20
CA ALA A 214 8.88 5.38 20.91
C ALA A 214 8.23 4.08 21.42
N GLY A 215 6.96 4.15 21.83
CA GLY A 215 6.15 3.02 22.26
C GLY A 215 5.96 1.97 21.17
N PHE A 216 6.00 2.35 19.90
CA PHE A 216 5.94 1.43 18.75
C PHE A 216 7.04 0.35 18.79
N LEU A 217 8.23 0.68 19.31
CA LEU A 217 9.34 -0.27 19.36
C LEU A 217 9.18 -1.31 20.47
N ARG A 218 8.35 -1.06 21.50
CA ARG A 218 8.11 -1.99 22.60
C ARG A 218 9.40 -2.50 23.26
N GLY A 219 10.39 -1.60 23.41
CA GLY A 219 11.69 -1.93 23.99
C GLY A 219 12.64 -2.73 23.08
N ARG A 220 12.29 -2.96 21.80
CA ARG A 220 13.21 -3.55 20.81
C ARG A 220 14.44 -2.66 20.65
N LYS A 221 15.62 -3.29 20.50
CA LYS A 221 16.86 -2.57 20.21
C LYS A 221 16.75 -1.87 18.85
N HIS A 222 17.24 -0.64 18.77
CA HIS A 222 17.22 0.16 17.55
C HIS A 222 18.46 1.05 17.45
N GLN A 223 18.67 1.61 16.26
CA GLN A 223 19.74 2.59 15.97
C GLN A 223 19.20 4.01 15.76
N LEU A 224 17.89 4.24 15.99
CA LEU A 224 17.31 5.58 15.93
C LEU A 224 17.98 6.51 16.96
N GLU A 225 18.10 7.78 16.62
CA GLU A 225 18.65 8.78 17.53
C GLU A 225 17.79 8.91 18.79
N GLN A 226 18.44 9.24 19.90
CA GLN A 226 17.78 9.43 21.19
C GLN A 226 16.96 10.72 21.14
N HIS A 227 15.72 10.59 20.69
CA HIS A 227 14.61 11.52 20.89
C HIS A 227 14.66 12.82 20.06
N PHE A 228 13.68 12.99 19.16
CA PHE A 228 13.29 14.33 18.69
C PHE A 228 12.63 15.11 19.83
N ASP A 229 11.75 14.42 20.57
CA ASP A 229 11.15 14.82 21.83
C ASP A 229 10.95 13.59 22.74
N ALA A 230 10.28 13.76 23.88
CA ALA A 230 10.10 12.72 24.89
C ALA A 230 9.61 11.37 24.32
N ASP A 231 8.72 11.42 23.32
CA ASP A 231 8.00 10.24 22.82
C ASP A 231 8.30 9.92 21.35
N THR A 232 9.09 10.75 20.65
CA THR A 232 9.34 10.60 19.21
C THR A 232 10.78 10.19 18.91
N LEU A 233 10.94 9.08 18.18
CA LEU A 233 12.23 8.62 17.64
C LEU A 233 12.32 8.92 16.14
N TYR A 234 13.50 9.26 15.65
CA TYR A 234 13.72 9.60 14.24
C TYR A 234 15.17 9.35 13.79
N LEU A 235 15.40 9.50 12.49
CA LEU A 235 16.73 9.62 11.90
C LEU A 235 16.76 10.86 10.99
N PRO A 236 17.77 11.76 11.08
CA PRO A 236 17.80 13.02 10.34
C PRO A 236 17.71 12.90 8.82
N TYR A 237 18.14 11.77 8.26
CA TYR A 237 18.16 11.50 6.82
C TYR A 237 17.24 10.34 6.41
N ALA A 238 16.45 9.78 7.33
CA ALA A 238 15.47 8.76 6.94
C ALA A 238 14.38 9.41 6.09
N THR A 239 13.93 8.70 5.06
CA THR A 239 12.74 9.09 4.30
C THR A 239 11.54 8.25 4.69
N SER A 240 11.72 6.94 4.85
CA SER A 240 10.63 6.00 5.11
C SER A 240 11.01 4.86 6.07
N LEU A 241 10.90 5.09 7.38
CA LEU A 241 11.06 4.05 8.41
C LEU A 241 10.04 2.90 8.24
N ARG A 242 8.85 3.19 7.68
CA ARG A 242 7.87 2.14 7.28
C ARG A 242 8.48 1.04 6.41
N MET A 243 9.46 1.36 5.58
CA MET A 243 10.09 0.43 4.63
C MET A 243 11.44 -0.11 5.15
N SER A 244 11.78 0.15 6.41
CA SER A 244 12.98 -0.38 7.07
C SER A 244 12.66 -1.66 7.87
N ASP A 245 13.70 -2.27 8.46
CA ASP A 245 13.58 -3.40 9.39
C ASP A 245 12.72 -3.09 10.64
N LEU A 246 12.52 -1.80 10.95
CA LEU A 246 11.63 -1.37 12.03
C LEU A 246 10.17 -1.30 11.59
N GLY A 247 9.91 -1.25 10.29
CA GLY A 247 8.60 -1.03 9.71
C GLY A 247 7.88 -2.33 9.34
N TYR A 248 7.29 -2.34 8.14
CA TYR A 248 6.48 -3.46 7.65
C TYR A 248 7.35 -4.45 6.86
N GLN A 249 8.33 -5.04 7.53
CA GLN A 249 9.19 -6.10 6.99
C GLN A 249 9.35 -7.23 8.00
N SER A 250 9.47 -8.45 7.51
CA SER A 250 9.69 -9.63 8.35
C SER A 250 10.85 -10.47 7.83
N ASP A 251 11.77 -10.80 8.72
CA ASP A 251 12.87 -11.75 8.47
C ASP A 251 12.37 -13.12 8.00
N ALA A 252 11.13 -13.51 8.36
CA ALA A 252 10.53 -14.77 7.95
C ALA A 252 10.36 -14.92 6.43
N GLN A 253 10.46 -13.81 5.68
CA GLN A 253 10.38 -13.79 4.21
C GLN A 253 11.72 -13.48 3.54
N ALA A 254 12.79 -13.20 4.30
CA ALA A 254 14.08 -12.80 3.75
C ALA A 254 14.72 -13.89 2.87
N ASP A 255 14.49 -15.17 3.22
CA ASP A 255 15.02 -16.33 2.50
C ASP A 255 14.12 -16.81 1.34
N LEU A 256 12.94 -16.19 1.16
CA LEU A 256 12.10 -16.50 0.02
C LEU A 256 12.68 -15.84 -1.22
N THR A 257 12.91 -16.66 -2.25
CA THR A 257 13.25 -16.16 -3.59
C THR A 257 12.04 -16.41 -4.51
N PRO A 258 11.06 -15.48 -4.57
CA PRO A 258 10.02 -15.54 -5.59
C PRO A 258 10.68 -15.61 -6.97
N CYS A 259 10.21 -16.55 -7.80
CA CYS A 259 10.75 -16.83 -9.13
C CYS A 259 10.65 -15.66 -10.11
#